data_AF-A0A7Y5GY44-F1
#
_entry.id   AF-A0A7Y5GY44-F1
#
_cell.length_a   1.000
_cell.length_b   1.000
_cell.length_c   1.000
_cell.angle_alpha   90.00
_cell.angle_beta   90.00
_cell.angle_gamma   90.00
#
_symmetry.space_group_name_H-M   'P 1'
#
loop_
_entity.id
_entity.type
_entity.pdbx_description
1 polymer ?
#
loop_
_entity_poly.entity_id
_entity_poly.type
_entity_poly.pdbx_seq_one_letter_code
_entity_poly.pdbx_strand_id
1 'polypeptide(L)'
;MIPHVKVDLGIWRVVVPEWLGLVAAFLTTASFVPQVVKVVRTRQTTGLSVGMYSMFSTGVALWVVYGITIGSRPVILANAFTLALCLPILCLLVRR
;
A
#
# COMPACT_ATOMS: atom_id res chain seq x y z
N MET A 1 12.49 -10.54 23.85
CA MET A 1 11.74 -9.33 24.25
C MET A 1 11.19 -8.71 22.96
N ILE A 2 9.89 -8.79 22.73
CA ILE A 2 9.28 -8.27 21.49
C ILE A 2 9.23 -6.74 21.63
N PRO A 3 9.75 -5.96 20.66
CA PRO A 3 9.66 -4.51 20.74
C PRO A 3 8.20 -4.06 20.61
N HIS A 4 7.81 -3.14 21.48
CA HIS A 4 6.43 -2.74 21.74
C HIS A 4 6.30 -1.22 21.60
N VAL A 5 5.45 -0.77 20.68
CA VAL A 5 5.07 0.64 20.60
C VAL A 5 4.07 0.94 21.71
N LYS A 6 4.40 1.91 22.57
CA LYS A 6 3.53 2.35 23.67
C LYS A 6 2.69 3.53 23.18
N VAL A 7 1.38 3.34 23.09
CA VAL A 7 0.42 4.44 22.87
C VAL A 7 -0.27 4.71 24.20
N ASP A 8 -0.08 5.91 24.75
CA ASP A 8 -0.63 6.32 26.04
C ASP A 8 -1.87 7.19 25.80
N LEU A 9 -3.06 6.64 26.06
CA LEU A 9 -4.36 7.31 25.87
C LEU A 9 -4.90 7.89 27.19
N GLY A 10 -4.03 8.15 28.17
CA GLY A 10 -4.36 8.77 29.46
C GLY A 10 -5.06 7.87 30.47
N ILE A 11 -5.70 6.77 30.05
CA ILE A 11 -6.42 5.84 30.93
C ILE A 11 -6.03 4.37 30.68
N TRP A 12 -5.57 4.03 29.47
CA TRP A 12 -5.16 2.67 29.10
C TRP A 12 -3.90 2.70 28.23
N ARG A 13 -2.94 1.82 28.55
CA ARG A 13 -1.77 1.55 27.70
C ARG A 13 -2.08 0.39 26.77
N VAL A 14 -2.17 0.68 25.46
CA VAL A 14 -2.28 -0.37 24.44
C VAL A 14 -0.89 -0.69 23.95
N VAL A 15 -0.51 -1.97 24.06
CA VAL A 15 0.75 -2.50 23.55
C VAL A 15 0.47 -3.20 22.23
N VAL A 16 0.84 -2.56 21.11
CA VAL A 16 0.76 -3.18 19.78
C VAL A 16 2.12 -3.78 19.42
N PRO A 17 2.20 -5.08 19.08
CA PRO A 17 3.45 -5.67 18.62
C PRO A 17 3.88 -5.07 17.27
N GLU A 18 5.14 -4.65 17.15
CA GLU A 18 5.67 -4.03 15.91
C GLU A 18 5.57 -4.94 14.68
N TRP A 19 5.73 -6.26 14.89
CA TRP A 19 5.64 -7.25 13.82
C TRP A 19 4.25 -7.26 13.15
N LEU A 20 3.18 -6.88 13.88
CA LEU A 20 1.84 -6.86 13.32
C LEU A 20 1.71 -5.80 12.21
N GLY A 21 2.27 -4.61 12.44
CA GLY A 21 2.31 -3.54 11.45
C GLY A 21 3.16 -3.92 10.24
N LEU A 22 4.29 -4.59 10.46
CA LEU A 22 5.16 -5.08 9.38
C LEU A 22 4.46 -6.14 8.52
N VAL A 23 3.80 -7.12 9.15
CA VAL A 23 3.04 -8.15 8.44
C VAL A 23 1.88 -7.54 7.67
N ALA A 24 1.15 -6.59 8.26
CA ALA A 24 0.06 -5.89 7.59
C ALA A 24 0.57 -5.12 6.35
N ALA A 25 1.66 -4.36 6.48
CA ALA A 25 2.27 -3.63 5.37
C ALA A 25 2.79 -4.57 4.26
N PHE A 26 3.41 -5.68 4.66
CA PHE A 26 3.89 -6.69 3.72
C PHE A 26 2.74 -7.35 2.96
N LEU A 27 1.72 -7.86 3.65
CA LEU A 27 0.60 -8.55 3.02
C LEU A 27 -0.16 -7.63 2.06
N THR A 28 -0.43 -6.39 2.46
CA THR A 28 -1.13 -5.42 1.61
C THR A 28 -0.33 -5.08 0.36
N THR A 29 0.97 -4.79 0.48
CA THR A 29 1.83 -4.47 -0.66
C THR A 29 2.05 -5.69 -1.58
N ALA A 30 2.38 -6.84 -0.99
CA ALA A 30 2.68 -8.07 -1.72
C ALA A 30 1.46 -8.63 -2.46
N SER A 31 0.24 -8.35 -1.99
CA SER A 31 -1.00 -8.76 -2.66
C SER A 31 -1.14 -8.21 -4.09
N PHE A 32 -0.51 -7.07 -4.40
CA PHE A 32 -0.53 -6.50 -5.74
C PHE A 32 0.38 -7.23 -6.73
N VAL A 33 1.45 -7.89 -6.25
CA VAL A 33 2.42 -8.59 -7.12
C VAL A 33 1.75 -9.65 -8.00
N PRO A 34 0.97 -10.63 -7.48
CA PRO A 34 0.32 -11.62 -8.33
C PRO A 34 -0.67 -10.98 -9.33
N GLN A 35 -1.35 -9.90 -8.94
CA GLN A 35 -2.26 -9.17 -9.82
C GLN A 35 -1.52 -8.45 -10.95
N VAL A 36 -0.39 -7.79 -10.67
CA VAL A 36 0.48 -7.17 -11.68
C VAL A 36 1.00 -8.22 -12.65
N VAL A 37 1.55 -9.31 -12.13
CA VAL A 37 2.09 -10.41 -12.95
C VAL A 37 1.02 -10.97 -13.87
N LYS A 38 -0.20 -11.21 -13.36
CA LYS A 38 -1.33 -11.69 -14.17
C LYS A 38 -1.66 -10.70 -15.30
N VAL A 39 -1.91 -9.44 -14.97
CA VAL A 39 -2.30 -8.41 -15.94
C VAL A 39 -1.23 -8.18 -17.01
N VAL A 40 0.04 -8.09 -16.61
CA VAL A 40 1.16 -7.83 -17.54
C VAL A 40 1.38 -9.02 -18.48
N ARG A 41 1.26 -10.26 -17.97
CA ARG A 41 1.46 -11.47 -18.77
C ARG A 41 0.29 -11.78 -19.71
N THR A 42 -0.95 -11.73 -19.20
CA THR A 42 -2.12 -12.13 -20.00
C THR A 42 -2.69 -11.00 -20.83
N ARG A 43 -2.36 -9.74 -20.49
CA ARG A 43 -3.00 -8.53 -21.02
C ARG A 43 -4.52 -8.50 -20.87
N GLN A 44 -5.09 -9.41 -20.06
CA GLN A 44 -6.51 -9.48 -19.75
C GLN A 44 -6.82 -8.64 -18.51
N THR A 45 -7.60 -7.60 -18.70
CA THR A 45 -8.11 -6.69 -17.68
C THR A 45 -9.63 -6.54 -17.78
N THR A 46 -10.29 -7.46 -18.49
CA THR A 46 -11.75 -7.50 -18.57
C THR A 46 -12.29 -7.69 -17.16
N GLY A 47 -13.19 -6.79 -16.72
CA GLY A 47 -13.70 -6.75 -15.35
C GLY A 47 -12.85 -5.96 -14.35
N LEU A 48 -11.72 -5.39 -14.75
CA LEU A 48 -10.96 -4.45 -13.89
C LEU A 48 -11.48 -3.03 -14.06
N SER A 49 -11.75 -2.36 -12.94
CA SER A 49 -12.27 -0.99 -12.91
C SER A 49 -11.15 0.06 -13.00
N VAL A 50 -11.19 0.90 -14.04
CA VAL A 50 -10.29 2.05 -14.18
C VAL A 50 -10.45 3.02 -13.02
N GLY A 51 -11.70 3.28 -12.60
CA GLY A 51 -12.01 4.20 -11.50
C GLY A 51 -11.40 3.75 -10.18
N MET A 52 -11.51 2.45 -9.85
CA MET A 52 -10.92 1.89 -8.64
C MET A 52 -9.40 2.06 -8.63
N TYR A 53 -8.70 1.67 -9.71
CA TYR A 53 -7.24 1.80 -9.78
C TYR A 53 -6.78 3.26 -9.81
N SER A 54 -7.57 4.17 -10.39
CA SER A 54 -7.28 5.61 -10.39
C SER A 54 -7.38 6.19 -8.99
N MET A 55 -8.51 5.97 -8.30
CA MET A 55 -8.69 6.45 -6.92
C MET A 55 -7.66 5.85 -5.97
N PHE A 56 -7.38 4.55 -6.10
CA PHE A 56 -6.39 3.87 -5.27
C PHE A 56 -4.98 4.43 -5.50
N SER A 57 -4.55 4.57 -6.76
CA SER A 57 -3.21 5.09 -7.08
C SER A 57 -3.05 6.54 -6.60
N THR A 58 -4.07 7.38 -6.78
CA THR A 58 -4.06 8.76 -6.26
C THR A 58 -3.99 8.78 -4.74
N GLY A 59 -4.80 7.95 -4.06
CA GLY A 59 -4.79 7.85 -2.60
C GLY A 59 -3.41 7.42 -2.07
N VAL A 60 -2.80 6.40 -2.67
CA VAL A 60 -1.46 5.93 -2.29
C VAL A 60 -0.39 7.00 -2.57
N ALA A 61 -0.49 7.74 -3.67
CA ALA A 61 0.41 8.87 -3.94
C ALA A 61 0.28 9.98 -2.87
N LEU A 62 -0.94 10.29 -2.45
CA LEU A 62 -1.19 11.22 -1.33
C LEU A 62 -0.61 10.68 -0.01
N TRP A 63 -0.67 9.37 0.23
CA TRP A 63 -0.02 8.75 1.38
C TRP A 63 1.51 8.85 1.36
N VAL A 64 2.14 8.80 0.19
CA VAL A 64 3.58 9.07 0.06
C VAL A 64 3.89 10.50 0.46
N VAL A 65 3.14 11.47 -0.06
CA VAL A 65 3.29 12.90 0.29
C VAL A 65 3.09 13.10 1.79
N TYR A 66 2.03 12.51 2.36
CA TYR A 66 1.76 12.55 3.79
C TYR A 66 2.90 11.93 4.61
N GLY A 67 3.42 10.77 4.19
CA GLY A 67 4.56 10.13 4.85
C GLY A 67 5.79 11.04 4.91
N ILE A 68 6.04 11.81 3.85
CA ILE A 68 7.11 12.82 3.80
C ILE A 68 6.84 13.95 4.80
N THR A 69 5.61 14.47 4.89
CA THR A 69 5.29 15.58 5.81
C THR A 69 5.44 15.19 7.28
N ILE A 70 5.21 13.93 7.64
CA ILE A 70 5.39 13.41 9.00
C ILE A 70 6.76 12.73 9.24
N GLY A 71 7.66 12.73 8.24
CA GLY A 71 8.98 12.10 8.34
C GLY A 71 8.97 10.57 8.52
N SER A 72 7.86 9.89 8.18
CA SER A 72 7.67 8.46 8.46
C SER A 72 8.16 7.59 7.31
N ARG A 73 9.40 7.11 7.42
CA ARG A 73 10.01 6.18 6.43
C ARG A 73 9.14 4.94 6.14
N PRO A 74 8.53 4.26 7.14
CA PRO A 74 7.69 3.09 6.87
C PRO A 74 6.48 3.41 5.98
N VAL A 75 5.82 4.55 6.22
CA VAL A 75 4.67 5.00 5.44
C VAL A 75 5.08 5.34 4.01
N ILE A 76 6.20 6.04 3.85
CA ILE A 76 6.75 6.41 2.53
C ILE A 76 7.06 5.15 1.72
N LEU A 77 7.84 4.22 2.28
CA LEU A 77 8.31 3.04 1.56
C LEU A 77 7.15 2.11 1.19
N ALA A 78 6.24 1.80 2.11
CA ALA A 78 5.11 0.92 1.85
C ALA A 78 4.22 1.44 0.71
N ASN A 79 3.89 2.74 0.74
CA ASN A 79 3.04 3.35 -0.28
C ASN A 79 3.78 3.55 -1.60
N ALA A 80 5.08 3.88 -1.59
CA ALA A 80 5.87 4.00 -2.82
C ALA A 80 5.98 2.67 -3.57
N PHE A 81 6.24 1.56 -2.87
CA PHE A 81 6.24 0.23 -3.48
C PHE A 81 4.87 -0.16 -4.03
N THR A 82 3.81 0.08 -3.25
CA THR A 82 2.44 -0.16 -3.70
C THR A 82 2.11 0.63 -4.97
N LEU A 83 2.46 1.92 -5.01
CA LEU A 83 2.24 2.78 -6.17
C LEU A 83 3.00 2.28 -7.41
N ALA A 84 4.26 1.88 -7.24
CA ALA A 84 5.08 1.32 -8.32
C ALA A 84 4.47 0.04 -8.92
N LEU A 85 3.79 -0.78 -8.11
CA LEU A 85 3.07 -1.97 -8.58
C LEU A 85 1.74 -1.61 -9.27
N CYS A 86 0.99 -0.62 -8.77
CA CYS A 86 -0.32 -0.27 -9.32
C CYS A 86 -0.25 0.52 -10.64
N LEU A 87 0.75 1.38 -10.82
CA LEU A 87 0.85 2.25 -12.01
C LEU A 87 0.90 1.49 -13.35
N PRO A 88 1.65 0.39 -13.51
CA PRO A 88 1.61 -0.42 -14.73
C PRO A 88 0.23 -0.97 -15.06
N ILE A 89 -0.53 -1.42 -14.06
CA ILE A 89 -1.91 -1.92 -14.26
C ILE A 89 -2.81 -0.77 -14.71
N LEU A 90 -2.77 0.37 -14.01
CA LEU A 90 -3.56 1.54 -14.36
C LEU A 90 -3.24 2.06 -15.77
N CYS A 91 -1.96 2.09 -16.13
CA CYS A 91 -1.51 2.49 -17.48
C CYS A 91 -2.09 1.56 -18.56
N LEU A 92 -2.07 0.24 -18.32
CA LEU A 92 -2.70 -0.71 -19.24
C LEU A 92 -4.21 -0.53 -19.30
N LEU A 93 -4.86 -0.23 -18.18
CA LEU A 93 -6.31 -0.03 -18.08
C LEU A 93 -6.81 1.21 -18.83
N VAL A 94 -6.09 2.33 -18.73
CA VAL A 94 -6.44 3.60 -19.40
C VAL A 94 -6.20 3.53 -20.90
N ARG A 95 -5.30 2.65 -21.37
CA ARG A 95 -4.97 2.46 -22.79
C ARG A 95 -5.85 1.43 -23.51
N ARG A 96 -6.83 0.85 -22.82
CA ARG A 96 -7.80 -0.07 -23.43
C ARG A 96 -8.89 0.68 -24.17
#